data_AF-A0A7C9IVK8-F1
#
_entry.id   AF-A0A7C9IVK8-F1
#
_cell.length_a   1.000
_cell.length_b   1.000
_cell.length_c   1.000
_cell.angle_alpha   90.00
_cell.angle_beta   90.00
_cell.angle_gamma   90.00
#
_symmetry.space_group_name_H-M   'P 1'
#
loop_
_entity.id
_entity.type
_entity.pdbx_description
1 polymer ?
#
loop_
_entity_poly.entity_id
_entity_poly.type
_entity_poly.pdbx_seq_one_letter_code
_entity_poly.pdbx_strand_id
1 'polypeptide(L)'
;MHAKGKKPMGKLLLYGLGSVALYAAVYQFQDILLTTSARGGAYTVLPIATVFLFSWIHGTFAGTLWEVLGVTAVHKAPAKTAVQAPVRKDTRPRATVNA
;
A
#
# COMPACT_ATOMS: atom_id res chain seq x y z
N MET A 1 -16.16 -5.68 -17.24
CA MET A 1 -16.46 -7.06 -16.79
C MET A 1 -15.73 -7.26 -15.47
N HIS A 2 -16.38 -6.95 -14.34
CA HIS A 2 -15.74 -7.06 -13.02
C HIS A 2 -15.56 -8.55 -12.72
N ALA A 3 -14.32 -9.01 -12.73
CA ALA A 3 -13.99 -10.37 -12.33
C ALA A 3 -14.56 -10.59 -10.93
N LYS A 4 -15.48 -11.55 -10.82
CA LYS A 4 -16.04 -12.05 -9.56
C LYS A 4 -14.94 -12.85 -8.83
N GLY A 5 -13.86 -12.16 -8.46
CA GLY A 5 -12.78 -12.73 -7.67
C GLY A 5 -13.33 -13.11 -6.31
N LYS A 6 -12.99 -14.32 -5.84
CA LYS A 6 -13.36 -14.78 -4.49
C LYS A 6 -12.90 -13.73 -3.48
N LYS A 7 -13.81 -13.28 -2.60
CA LYS A 7 -13.47 -12.34 -1.52
C LYS A 7 -12.32 -12.93 -0.70
N PRO A 8 -11.29 -12.16 -0.33
CA PRO A 8 -10.09 -12.66 0.34
C PRO A 8 -10.34 -12.96 1.84
N MET A 9 -11.42 -13.69 2.15
CA MET A 9 -11.89 -13.95 3.51
C MET A 9 -10.87 -14.71 4.37
N GLY A 10 -10.09 -15.61 3.76
CA GLY A 10 -9.01 -16.31 4.47
C GLY A 10 -7.89 -15.37 4.90
N LYS A 11 -7.51 -14.39 4.05
CA LYS A 11 -6.53 -13.37 4.42
C LYS A 11 -7.08 -12.46 5.52
N LEU A 12 -8.36 -12.07 5.42
CA LEU A 12 -9.01 -11.25 6.44
C LEU A 12 -8.94 -11.92 7.81
N LEU A 13 -9.33 -13.19 7.91
CA LEU A 13 -9.29 -13.94 9.17
C LEU A 13 -7.86 -14.08 9.71
N LEU A 14 -6.90 -14.41 8.86
CA LEU A 14 -5.50 -14.56 9.27
C LEU A 14 -4.91 -13.26 9.80
N TYR A 15 -5.04 -12.15 9.07
CA TYR A 15 -4.51 -10.85 9.49
C TYR A 15 -5.34 -10.21 10.60
N GLY A 16 -6.64 -10.49 10.68
CA GLY A 16 -7.50 -10.08 11.78
C GLY A 16 -7.11 -10.75 13.09
N LEU A 17 -6.97 -12.08 13.08
CA LEU A 17 -6.52 -12.84 14.25
C LEU A 17 -5.07 -12.46 14.62
N GLY A 18 -4.21 -12.28 13.62
CA GLY A 18 -2.85 -11.77 13.81
C GLY A 18 -2.83 -10.39 14.47
N SER A 19 -3.71 -9.47 14.07
CA SER A 19 -3.83 -8.15 14.68
C SER A 19 -4.28 -8.24 16.14
N VAL A 20 -5.32 -9.04 16.44
CA VAL A 20 -5.79 -9.25 17.82
C VAL A 20 -4.68 -9.84 18.69
N ALA A 21 -3.98 -10.86 18.20
CA ALA A 21 -2.86 -11.47 18.92
C ALA A 21 -1.72 -10.47 19.16
N LEU A 22 -1.42 -9.60 18.19
CA LEU A 22 -0.42 -8.55 18.34
C LEU A 22 -0.79 -7.58 19.47
N TYR A 23 -2.03 -7.06 19.45
CA TYR A 23 -2.53 -6.15 20.49
C TYR A 23 -2.48 -6.82 21.86
N ALA A 24 -2.95 -8.06 21.96
CA ALA A 24 -2.90 -8.84 23.21
C ALA A 24 -1.46 -9.01 23.71
N ALA A 25 -0.52 -9.35 22.82
CA ALA A 25 0.89 -9.52 23.17
C ALA A 25 1.51 -8.22 23.70
N VAL A 26 1.27 -7.08 23.06
CA VAL A 26 1.80 -5.80 23.54
C VAL A 26 1.27 -5.44 24.92
N TYR A 27 -0.01 -5.64 25.18
CA TYR A 27 -0.57 -5.39 26.51
C TYR A 27 -0.07 -6.38 27.56
N GLN A 28 0.07 -7.67 27.19
CA GLN A 28 0.58 -8.70 28.08
C GLN A 28 2.04 -8.46 28.47
N PHE A 29 2.86 -7.97 27.56
CA PHE A 29 4.29 -7.73 27.75
C PHE A 29 4.64 -6.24 27.86
N GLN A 30 3.66 -5.39 28.20
CA GLN A 30 3.83 -3.93 28.22
C GLN A 30 4.96 -3.48 29.13
N ASP A 31 5.12 -4.11 30.30
CA ASP A 31 6.16 -3.74 31.27
C ASP A 31 7.55 -3.99 30.69
N ILE A 32 7.74 -5.12 30.01
CA ILE A 32 9.01 -5.47 29.37
C ILE A 32 9.30 -4.52 28.20
N LEU A 33 8.29 -4.21 27.38
CA LEU A 33 8.44 -3.27 26.27
C LEU A 33 8.80 -1.88 26.77
N LEU A 34 8.10 -1.36 27.77
CA LEU A 34 8.34 -0.03 28.33
C LEU A 34 9.70 0.07 29.02
N THR A 35 10.01 -0.87 29.92
CA THR A 35 11.28 -0.88 30.65
C THR A 35 12.47 -1.03 29.71
N THR A 36 12.38 -1.88 28.69
CA THR A 36 13.45 -2.07 27.71
C THR A 36 13.58 -0.85 26.80
N SER A 37 12.47 -0.28 26.33
CA SER A 37 12.47 0.93 25.50
C SER A 37 13.04 2.14 26.24
N ALA A 38 12.76 2.28 27.54
CA ALA A 38 13.21 3.39 28.37
C ALA A 38 14.72 3.38 28.63
N ARG A 39 15.40 2.24 28.46
CA ARG A 39 16.86 2.14 28.63
C ARG A 39 17.64 2.88 27.53
N GLY A 40 17.00 3.23 26.41
CA GLY A 40 17.64 3.96 25.32
C GLY A 40 18.74 3.17 24.60
N GLY A 41 19.55 3.86 23.78
CA GLY A 41 20.63 3.23 23.01
C GLY A 41 20.12 2.17 22.02
N ALA A 42 20.77 1.01 21.96
CA ALA A 42 20.36 -0.08 21.07
C ALA A 42 18.96 -0.64 21.41
N TYR A 43 18.46 -0.42 22.62
CA TYR A 43 17.15 -0.93 23.04
C TYR A 43 15.97 -0.18 22.41
N THR A 44 16.19 0.99 21.78
CA THR A 44 15.14 1.71 21.02
C THR A 44 14.74 0.99 19.74
N VAL A 45 15.54 0.02 19.27
CA VAL A 45 15.20 -0.82 18.12
C VAL A 45 13.92 -1.63 18.41
N LEU A 46 13.69 -2.01 19.67
CA LEU A 46 12.53 -2.81 20.07
C LEU A 46 11.18 -2.09 19.78
N PRO A 47 10.91 -0.88 20.32
CA PRO A 47 9.65 -0.19 20.03
C PRO A 47 9.50 0.19 18.56
N ILE A 48 10.60 0.50 17.86
CA ILE A 48 10.61 0.78 16.42
C ILE A 48 10.15 -0.46 15.64
N ALA A 49 10.75 -1.62 15.92
CA ALA A 49 10.37 -2.88 15.28
C ALA A 49 8.91 -3.25 15.58
N THR A 50 8.45 -3.03 16.82
CA THR A 50 7.06 -3.27 17.21
C THR A 50 6.09 -2.43 16.37
N VAL A 51 6.30 -1.12 16.23
CA VAL A 51 5.38 -0.28 15.45
C VAL A 51 5.38 -0.64 13.96
N PHE A 52 6.53 -1.02 13.39
CA PHE A 52 6.59 -1.50 12.00
C PHE A 52 5.84 -2.81 11.80
N LEU A 53 5.99 -3.76 12.71
CA LEU A 53 5.28 -5.03 12.68
C LEU A 53 3.75 -4.81 12.78
N PHE A 54 3.33 -3.94 13.70
CA PHE A 54 1.92 -3.53 13.83
C PHE A 54 1.40 -2.89 12.56
N SER A 55 2.12 -1.92 12.01
CA SER A 55 1.73 -1.21 10.79
C SER A 55 1.52 -2.17 9.62
N TRP A 56 2.41 -3.16 9.45
CA TRP A 56 2.24 -4.17 8.41
C TRP A 56 1.01 -5.03 8.65
N ILE A 57 0.94 -5.72 9.80
CA ILE A 57 -0.12 -6.72 10.06
C ILE A 57 -1.50 -6.05 10.09
N HIS A 58 -1.63 -4.99 10.88
CA HIS A 58 -2.87 -4.24 11.01
C HIS A 58 -3.24 -3.51 9.71
N GLY A 59 -2.26 -2.97 8.98
CA GLY A 59 -2.50 -2.33 7.68
C GLY A 59 -3.01 -3.33 6.63
N THR A 60 -2.46 -4.54 6.60
CA THR A 60 -2.92 -5.60 5.68
C THR A 60 -4.32 -6.10 6.06
N PHE A 61 -4.61 -6.21 7.36
CA PHE A 61 -5.96 -6.47 7.85
C PHE A 61 -6.93 -5.37 7.40
N ALA A 62 -6.61 -4.09 7.62
CA ALA A 62 -7.47 -2.98 7.24
C ALA A 62 -7.74 -2.98 5.73
N GLY A 63 -6.72 -3.17 4.90
CA GLY A 63 -6.88 -3.26 3.44
C GLY A 63 -7.81 -4.41 3.03
N THR A 64 -7.57 -5.62 3.55
CA THR A 64 -8.41 -6.79 3.24
C THR A 64 -9.84 -6.66 3.80
N LEU A 65 -10.02 -5.95 4.92
CA LEU A 65 -11.33 -5.62 5.48
C LEU A 65 -12.12 -4.71 4.53
N TRP A 66 -11.51 -3.62 4.07
CA TRP A 66 -12.12 -2.73 3.08
C TRP A 66 -12.47 -3.46 1.78
N GLU A 67 -11.59 -4.33 1.28
CA GLU A 67 -11.85 -5.16 0.10
C GLU A 67 -13.07 -6.10 0.29
N VAL A 68 -13.19 -6.75 1.45
CA VAL A 68 -14.33 -7.64 1.76
C VAL A 68 -15.64 -6.86 1.90
N LEU A 69 -15.57 -5.65 2.47
CA LEU A 69 -16.67 -4.69 2.56
C LEU A 69 -17.03 -4.06 1.19
N GLY A 70 -16.22 -4.28 0.15
CA GLY A 70 -16.47 -3.81 -1.21
C GLY A 70 -15.88 -2.43 -1.52
N VAL A 71 -15.17 -1.81 -0.57
CA VAL A 71 -14.41 -0.59 -0.79
C VAL A 71 -13.07 -0.98 -1.40
N THR A 72 -12.98 -0.88 -2.72
CA THR A 72 -11.76 -1.18 -3.47
C THR A 72 -11.05 0.10 -3.86
N ALA A 73 -9.71 0.07 -3.83
CA ALA A 73 -8.91 1.20 -4.27
C ALA A 73 -9.25 1.54 -5.74
N VAL A 74 -9.45 2.84 -6.01
CA VAL A 74 -9.60 3.32 -7.39
C VAL A 74 -8.24 3.15 -8.06
N HIS A 75 -8.04 2.05 -8.77
CA HIS A 75 -6.93 1.91 -9.68
C HIS A 75 -7.11 2.95 -10.79
N LYS A 76 -6.41 4.09 -10.69
CA LYS A 76 -6.23 4.95 -11.86
C LYS A 76 -5.61 4.08 -12.94
N ALA A 77 -6.32 3.94 -14.06
CA ALA A 77 -5.77 3.28 -15.23
C ALA A 77 -4.39 3.92 -15.51
N PRO A 78 -3.35 3.12 -15.83
CA PRO A 78 -2.09 3.70 -16.24
C PRO A 78 -2.40 4.72 -17.33
N ALA A 79 -1.90 5.95 -17.16
CA ALA A 79 -2.13 7.02 -18.12
C ALA A 79 -1.81 6.42 -19.50
N LYS A 80 -2.83 6.33 -20.36
CA LYS A 80 -2.65 5.80 -21.71
C LYS A 80 -1.45 6.54 -22.27
N THR A 81 -0.37 5.82 -22.57
CA THR A 81 0.80 6.38 -23.26
C THR A 81 0.23 7.22 -24.39
N ALA A 82 0.43 8.53 -24.33
CA ALA A 82 -0.11 9.44 -25.33
C ALA A 82 0.36 8.89 -26.67
N VAL A 83 -0.58 8.37 -27.47
CA VAL A 83 -0.28 7.92 -28.83
C VAL A 83 0.39 9.12 -29.48
N GLN A 84 1.68 8.98 -29.80
CA GLN A 84 2.42 10.05 -30.45
C GLN A 84 1.61 10.45 -31.67
N ALA A 85 1.15 11.71 -31.68
CA ALA A 85 0.36 12.23 -32.77
C ALA A 85 1.16 12.01 -34.06
N PRO A 86 0.54 11.49 -35.13
CA PRO A 86 1.26 11.24 -36.37
C PRO A 86 1.91 12.54 -36.82
N VAL A 87 3.21 12.49 -37.12
CA VAL A 87 3.96 13.63 -37.65
C VAL A 87 3.18 14.18 -38.85
N ARG A 88 2.61 15.37 -38.68
CA ARG A 88 1.87 16.06 -39.73
C ARG A 88 2.88 16.36 -40.84
N LYS A 89 2.79 15.65 -41.96
CA LYS A 89 3.56 15.98 -43.16
C LYS A 89 3.04 17.31 -43.68
N ASP A 90 3.80 18.38 -43.48
CA ASP A 90 3.51 19.67 -44.09
C ASP A 90 3.67 19.54 -45.61
N THR A 91 2.54 19.53 -46.31
CA THR A 91 2.46 19.56 -47.78
C THR A 91 2.50 20.98 -48.35
N ARG A 92 2.77 22.00 -47.52
CA ARG A 92 2.84 23.38 -48.00
C ARG A 92 4.10 23.55 -48.86
N PRO A 93 4.01 24.03 -50.11
CA PRO A 93 5.19 24.34 -50.89
C PRO A 93 5.99 25.41 -50.15
N ARG A 94 7.21 25.05 -49.74
CA ARG A 94 8.14 25.97 -49.10
C ARG A 94 8.51 27.00 -50.16
N ALA A 95 8.07 28.25 -49.97
CA ALA A 95 8.52 29.34 -50.82
C ALA A 95 10.02 29.49 -50.65
N THR A 96 10.79 28.99 -51.62
CA THR A 96 12.21 29.27 -51.75
C THR A 96 12.31 30.66 -52.35
N VAL A 97 12.71 31.64 -51.55
CA VAL A 97 13.15 32.93 -52.08
C VAL A 97 14.50 32.69 -52.75
N ASN A 98 14.52 32.80 -54.08
CA ASN A 98 15.76 32.88 -54.84
C ASN A 98 16.18 34.35 -54.89
N ALA A 99 17.26 34.69 -54.20
CA ALA A 99 18.13 35.83 -54.46
C ALA A 99 19.47 35.62 -53.73
#